data_AF-A0A397SME2-F1
#
_entry.id   AF-A0A397SME2-F1
#
_cell.length_a   1.000
_cell.length_b   1.000
_cell.length_c   1.000
_cell.angle_alpha   90.00
_cell.angle_beta   90.00
_cell.angle_gamma   90.00
#
_symmetry.space_group_name_H-M   'P 1'
#
loop_
_entity.id
_entity.type
_entity.pdbx_description
1 polymer ?
#
loop_
_entity_poly.entity_id
_entity_poly.type
_entity_poly.pdbx_seq_one_letter_code
_entity_poly.pdbx_strand_id
1 'polypeptide(L)'
;MSSTAANSVDIKVKFSRKGKVLCRVFEITKEAKFGNFLKLLKIRYRIGAYEEVELFHHDEENELVIISSDSELSRVLRNSEPNQKIKFELQLIESNLKAKIRYPDSLIGEVDDIIEVTFESKYLVSKSKKKGDIWGTKVYTDDSDLLRALFHRYSIKTSNDPPPYDIITKVKILPGQMFYRASENNGIMSGEYGPWDANSFEFRNIRYEQLHQFGGESGDDDELINELTKKLKE
;
A
#
# COMPACT_ATOMS: atom_id res chain seq x y z
N MET A 1 -24.31 -5.11 41.32
CA MET A 1 -24.77 -5.06 39.92
C MET A 1 -23.59 -4.56 39.10
N SER A 2 -22.91 -5.46 38.39
CA SER A 2 -21.75 -5.10 37.57
C SER A 2 -22.27 -4.38 36.33
N SER A 3 -22.01 -3.08 36.23
CA SER A 3 -22.23 -2.34 34.99
C SER A 3 -21.17 -2.82 34.00
N THR A 4 -21.57 -3.68 33.07
CA THR A 4 -20.74 -4.00 31.90
C THR A 4 -20.60 -2.71 31.12
N ALA A 5 -19.43 -2.07 31.18
CA ALA A 5 -19.14 -0.91 30.34
C ALA A 5 -19.40 -1.29 28.89
N ALA A 6 -20.04 -0.40 28.13
CA ALA A 6 -20.29 -0.63 26.71
C ALA A 6 -18.96 -0.91 26.00
N ASN A 7 -18.85 -2.09 25.39
CA ASN A 7 -17.63 -2.52 24.69
C ASN A 7 -17.48 -1.87 23.30
N SER A 8 -18.43 -1.02 22.94
CA SER A 8 -18.48 -0.30 21.68
C SER A 8 -18.40 1.21 21.90
N VAL A 9 -18.01 1.92 20.85
CA VAL A 9 -17.92 3.37 20.83
C VAL A 9 -18.35 3.91 19.47
N ASP A 10 -19.11 5.01 19.51
CA ASP A 10 -19.45 5.77 18.32
C ASP A 10 -18.24 6.58 17.86
N ILE A 11 -17.92 6.48 16.58
CA ILE A 11 -16.85 7.24 15.98
C ILE A 11 -17.38 8.14 14.86
N LYS A 12 -16.77 9.30 14.70
CA LYS A 12 -16.96 10.18 13.55
C LYS A 12 -15.65 10.28 12.79
N VAL A 13 -15.64 9.83 11.55
CA VAL A 13 -14.47 9.95 10.69
C VAL A 13 -14.73 11.05 9.67
N LYS A 14 -13.77 11.94 9.49
CA LYS A 14 -13.76 12.96 8.44
C LYS A 14 -12.73 12.55 7.38
N PHE A 15 -13.06 12.70 6.11
CA PHE A 15 -12.14 12.51 5.00
C PHE A 15 -12.30 13.64 3.99
N SER A 16 -11.19 14.24 3.58
CA SER A 16 -11.19 15.35 2.62
C SER A 16 -10.45 14.94 1.34
N ARG A 17 -11.07 15.14 0.18
CA ARG A 17 -10.45 14.86 -1.13
C ARG A 17 -10.88 15.92 -2.15
N LYS A 18 -9.91 16.58 -2.79
CA LYS A 18 -10.15 17.59 -3.85
C LYS A 18 -11.20 18.64 -3.45
N GLY A 19 -11.08 19.19 -2.23
CA GLY A 19 -12.01 20.19 -1.70
C GLY A 19 -13.39 19.66 -1.25
N LYS A 20 -13.70 18.37 -1.45
CA LYS A 20 -14.91 17.73 -0.91
C LYS A 20 -14.60 17.10 0.43
N VAL A 21 -15.42 17.39 1.43
CA VAL A 21 -15.34 16.79 2.77
C VAL A 21 -16.49 15.81 2.94
N LEU A 22 -16.17 14.57 3.30
CA LEU A 22 -17.13 13.55 3.68
C LEU A 22 -16.96 13.24 5.17
N CYS A 23 -18.08 13.10 5.87
CA CYS A 23 -18.09 12.62 7.25
C CYS A 23 -18.98 11.39 7.35
N ARG A 24 -18.52 10.37 8.07
CA ARG A 24 -19.33 9.20 8.42
C ARG A 24 -19.31 8.99 9.93
N VAL A 25 -20.44 8.56 10.47
CA VAL A 25 -20.58 8.14 11.86
C VAL A 25 -20.96 6.68 11.88
N PHE A 26 -20.29 5.89 12.70
CA PHE A 26 -20.59 4.48 12.91
C PHE A 26 -19.93 3.97 14.18
N GLU A 27 -20.39 2.81 14.65
CA GLU A 27 -19.92 2.18 15.87
C GLU A 27 -18.80 1.16 15.57
N ILE A 28 -17.81 1.08 16.45
CA ILE A 28 -16.77 0.04 16.50
C ILE A 28 -16.55 -0.45 17.94
N THR A 29 -15.96 -1.63 18.09
CA THR A 29 -15.52 -2.23 19.35
C THR A 29 -14.26 -1.55 19.89
N LYS A 30 -14.10 -1.49 21.21
CA LYS A 30 -12.92 -0.90 21.87
C LYS A 30 -11.65 -1.75 21.65
N GLU A 31 -11.79 -2.97 21.16
CA GLU A 31 -10.71 -3.91 20.82
C GLU A 31 -10.30 -3.88 19.33
N ALA A 32 -10.86 -2.96 18.54
CA ALA A 32 -10.62 -2.85 17.11
C ALA A 32 -9.12 -2.83 16.77
N LYS A 33 -8.73 -3.65 15.79
CA LYS A 33 -7.36 -3.68 15.25
C LYS A 33 -7.17 -2.62 14.19
N PHE A 34 -6.06 -1.89 14.28
CA PHE A 34 -5.72 -0.76 13.41
C PHE A 34 -5.75 -1.15 11.93
N GLY A 35 -5.14 -2.30 11.58
CA GLY A 35 -5.12 -2.77 10.19
C GLY A 35 -6.52 -3.04 9.62
N ASN A 36 -7.43 -3.63 10.39
CA ASN A 36 -8.81 -3.89 9.96
C ASN A 36 -9.62 -2.59 9.90
N PHE A 37 -9.40 -1.71 10.87
CA PHE A 37 -10.04 -0.40 10.92
C PHE A 37 -9.67 0.44 9.70
N LEU A 38 -8.37 0.55 9.38
CA LEU A 38 -7.90 1.32 8.23
C LEU A 38 -8.43 0.74 6.90
N LYS A 39 -8.48 -0.60 6.76
CA LYS A 39 -9.10 -1.27 5.59
C LYS A 39 -10.58 -0.90 5.46
N LEU A 40 -11.36 -0.98 6.54
CA LEU A 40 -12.77 -0.60 6.52
C LEU A 40 -12.95 0.86 6.09
N LEU A 41 -12.13 1.77 6.62
CA LEU A 41 -12.17 3.19 6.23
C LEU A 41 -11.89 3.38 4.75
N LYS A 42 -10.84 2.72 4.21
CA LYS A 42 -10.51 2.82 2.79
C LYS A 42 -11.68 2.40 1.90
N ILE A 43 -12.36 1.30 2.23
CA ILE A 43 -13.52 0.84 1.47
C ILE A 43 -14.69 1.83 1.61
N ARG A 44 -15.06 2.24 2.84
CA ARG A 44 -16.20 3.16 3.09
C ARG A 44 -16.06 4.54 2.44
N TYR A 45 -14.82 5.01 2.27
CA TYR A 45 -14.50 6.27 1.60
C TYR A 45 -14.12 6.10 0.12
N ARG A 46 -14.19 4.88 -0.42
CA ARG A 46 -13.78 4.55 -1.80
C ARG A 46 -12.38 5.08 -2.12
N ILE A 47 -11.49 4.94 -1.15
CA ILE A 47 -10.08 5.26 -1.29
C ILE A 47 -9.43 4.08 -2.00
N GLY A 48 -8.69 4.36 -3.07
CA GLY A 48 -8.08 3.32 -3.88
C GLY A 48 -7.21 2.40 -3.03
N ALA A 49 -7.18 1.11 -3.35
CA ALA A 49 -6.42 0.11 -2.60
C ALA A 49 -4.94 0.51 -2.39
N TYR A 50 -4.37 1.33 -3.27
CA TYR A 50 -2.98 1.79 -3.27
C TYR A 50 -2.78 3.27 -2.92
N GLU A 51 -3.86 3.99 -2.64
CA GLU A 51 -3.77 5.31 -2.01
C GLU A 51 -3.38 5.08 -0.55
N GLU A 52 -2.29 5.73 -0.14
CA GLU A 52 -1.83 5.70 1.25
C GLU A 52 -2.57 6.79 2.03
N VAL A 53 -2.83 6.49 3.29
CA VAL A 53 -3.61 7.35 4.16
C VAL A 53 -2.97 7.39 5.54
N GLU A 54 -3.07 8.55 6.17
CA GLU A 54 -2.78 8.73 7.59
C GLU A 54 -4.09 8.91 8.34
N LEU A 55 -4.18 8.24 9.48
CA LEU A 55 -5.29 8.36 10.40
C LEU A 55 -4.83 9.26 11.56
N PHE A 56 -5.64 10.26 11.87
CA PHE A 56 -5.43 11.16 12.99
C PHE A 56 -6.62 11.11 13.94
N HIS A 57 -6.37 11.41 15.19
CA HIS A 57 -7.37 11.65 16.23
C HIS A 57 -7.20 13.06 16.78
N HIS A 58 -8.31 13.68 17.22
CA HIS A 58 -8.26 14.93 17.96
C HIS A 58 -8.21 14.65 19.45
N ASP A 59 -7.12 15.04 20.10
CA ASP A 59 -6.98 14.90 21.55
C ASP A 59 -7.84 15.93 22.33
N GLU A 60 -7.63 16.00 23.65
CA GLU A 60 -8.35 16.90 24.56
C GLU A 60 -8.10 18.39 24.26
N GLU A 61 -6.94 18.71 23.67
CA GLU A 61 -6.57 20.06 23.23
C GLU A 61 -6.99 20.34 21.77
N ASN A 62 -7.67 19.37 21.14
CA ASN A 62 -8.12 19.39 19.75
C ASN A 62 -6.97 19.40 18.73
N GLU A 63 -5.76 18.98 19.15
CA GLU A 63 -4.61 18.78 18.26
C GLU A 63 -4.74 17.46 17.48
N LEU A 64 -4.18 17.42 16.28
CA LEU A 64 -4.16 16.22 15.43
C LEU A 64 -3.01 15.31 15.84
N VAL A 65 -3.34 14.16 16.42
CA VAL A 65 -2.40 13.13 16.82
C VAL A 65 -2.50 11.95 15.85
N ILE A 66 -1.37 11.57 15.23
CA ILE A 66 -1.33 10.43 14.30
C ILE A 66 -1.58 9.10 15.03
N ILE A 67 -2.27 8.19 14.34
CA ILE A 67 -2.48 6.81 14.75
C ILE A 67 -1.93 5.91 13.65
N SER A 68 -0.89 5.16 13.99
CA SER A 68 -0.13 4.32 13.08
C SER A 68 -0.07 2.86 13.54
N SER A 69 -0.59 2.55 14.73
CA SER A 69 -0.48 1.24 15.37
C SER A 69 -1.72 0.82 16.15
N ASP A 70 -1.82 -0.49 16.42
CA ASP A 70 -2.84 -1.07 17.31
C ASP A 70 -2.82 -0.44 18.71
N SER A 71 -1.62 -0.14 19.23
CA SER A 71 -1.44 0.38 20.58
C SER A 71 -2.02 1.79 20.74
N GLU A 72 -1.78 2.66 19.76
CA GLU A 72 -2.29 4.02 19.73
C GLU A 72 -3.81 4.04 19.56
N LEU A 73 -4.33 3.23 18.63
CA LEU A 73 -5.77 3.09 18.43
C LEU A 73 -6.44 2.59 19.72
N SER A 74 -5.92 1.53 20.32
CA SER A 74 -6.48 0.96 21.55
C SER A 74 -6.51 1.97 22.70
N ARG A 75 -5.47 2.81 22.82
CA ARG A 75 -5.41 3.88 23.84
C ARG A 75 -6.54 4.89 23.66
N VAL A 76 -6.78 5.32 22.42
CA VAL A 76 -7.87 6.26 22.09
C VAL A 76 -9.24 5.66 22.37
N LEU A 77 -9.47 4.40 21.98
CA LEU A 77 -10.78 3.76 22.14
C LEU A 77 -11.10 3.43 23.61
N ARG A 78 -10.12 2.93 24.37
CA ARG A 78 -10.33 2.50 25.77
C ARG A 78 -10.54 3.65 26.73
N ASN A 79 -9.88 4.78 26.50
CA ASN A 79 -10.01 5.98 27.32
C ASN A 79 -11.29 6.78 27.04
N SER A 80 -12.15 6.33 26.12
CA SER A 80 -13.40 7.03 25.83
C SER A 80 -14.46 6.86 26.92
N GLU A 81 -15.05 8.00 27.29
CA GLU A 81 -16.19 8.08 28.20
C GLU A 81 -17.45 7.43 27.61
N PRO A 82 -18.39 6.97 28.44
CA PRO A 82 -19.67 6.45 27.97
C PRO A 82 -20.39 7.45 27.06
N ASN A 83 -20.82 7.00 25.88
CA ASN A 83 -21.47 7.81 24.83
C ASN A 83 -20.58 8.91 24.22
N GLN A 84 -19.28 8.96 24.53
CA GLN A 84 -18.36 9.86 23.86
C GLN A 84 -18.21 9.47 22.39
N LYS A 85 -18.35 10.45 21.51
CA LYS A 85 -18.09 10.27 20.08
C LYS A 85 -16.63 10.62 19.78
N ILE A 86 -15.83 9.62 19.46
CA ILE A 86 -14.42 9.83 19.11
C ILE A 86 -14.34 10.39 17.69
N LYS A 87 -13.55 11.44 17.49
CA LYS A 87 -13.32 12.04 16.18
C LYS A 87 -12.00 11.53 15.61
N PHE A 88 -12.05 11.09 14.37
CA PHE A 88 -10.89 10.79 13.55
C PHE A 88 -10.90 11.64 12.27
N GLU A 89 -9.71 11.97 11.79
CA GLU A 89 -9.49 12.54 10.47
C GLU A 89 -8.63 11.58 9.64
N LEU A 90 -9.09 11.25 8.44
CA LEU A 90 -8.36 10.46 7.48
C LEU A 90 -7.85 11.42 6.41
N GLN A 91 -6.55 11.38 6.16
CA GLN A 91 -5.91 12.21 5.14
C GLN A 91 -5.22 11.32 4.12
N LEU A 92 -5.31 11.67 2.83
CA LEU A 92 -4.45 11.06 1.83
C LEU A 92 -3.03 11.52 2.10
N ILE A 93 -2.09 10.59 2.14
CA ILE A 93 -0.69 10.96 1.97
C ILE A 93 -0.59 11.41 0.52
N GLU A 94 -0.24 12.68 0.30
CA GLU A 94 0.04 13.16 -1.05
C GLU A 94 1.10 12.22 -1.64
N SER A 95 0.72 11.50 -2.70
CA SER A 95 1.66 10.61 -3.33
C SER A 95 2.78 11.48 -3.89
N ASN A 96 4.03 11.24 -3.48
CA ASN A 96 5.23 11.74 -4.17
C ASN A 96 5.38 11.10 -5.57
N LEU A 97 4.26 10.81 -6.23
CA LEU A 97 4.19 10.19 -7.53
C LEU A 97 4.62 11.21 -8.57
N LYS A 98 5.88 11.12 -8.97
CA LYS A 98 6.49 11.96 -10.00
C LYS A 98 5.92 11.68 -11.38
N ALA A 99 5.81 10.40 -11.73
CA ALA A 99 5.47 9.97 -13.08
C ALA A 99 4.80 8.60 -13.10
N LYS A 100 4.14 8.31 -14.23
CA LYS A 100 3.66 6.97 -14.60
C LYS A 100 4.32 6.56 -15.91
N ILE A 101 5.00 5.44 -15.94
CA ILE A 101 5.72 4.93 -17.11
C ILE A 101 5.30 3.48 -17.42
N ARG A 102 5.64 2.99 -18.61
CA ARG A 102 5.43 1.59 -18.98
C ARG A 102 6.78 0.96 -19.30
N TYR A 103 7.06 -0.23 -18.78
CA TYR A 103 8.25 -0.96 -19.18
C TYR A 103 8.21 -1.22 -20.71
N PRO A 104 9.30 -0.99 -21.47
CA PRO A 104 10.69 -0.83 -21.02
C PRO A 104 11.19 0.62 -20.89
N ASP A 105 10.31 1.61 -20.72
CA ASP A 105 10.74 2.98 -20.45
C ASP A 105 11.64 3.04 -19.20
N SER A 106 12.67 3.90 -19.25
CA SER A 106 13.63 4.06 -18.16
C SER A 106 13.04 4.73 -16.93
N LEU A 107 13.53 4.36 -15.75
CA LEU A 107 13.25 5.08 -14.50
C LEU A 107 14.05 6.39 -14.50
N ILE A 108 13.35 7.52 -14.69
CA ILE A 108 13.96 8.86 -14.66
C ILE A 108 13.31 9.65 -13.53
N GLY A 109 14.12 10.12 -12.58
CA GLY A 109 13.69 10.98 -11.49
C GLY A 109 14.83 11.24 -10.49
N GLU A 110 14.50 11.97 -9.44
CA GLU A 110 15.42 12.34 -8.36
C GLU A 110 15.22 11.46 -7.13
N VAL A 111 16.17 11.49 -6.19
CA VAL A 111 16.04 10.79 -4.92
C VAL A 111 14.71 11.14 -4.24
N ASP A 112 14.05 10.14 -3.67
CA ASP A 112 12.72 10.20 -3.06
C ASP A 112 11.52 10.33 -4.01
N ASP A 113 11.74 10.52 -5.32
CA ASP A 113 10.66 10.41 -6.30
C ASP A 113 10.06 9.00 -6.28
N ILE A 114 8.74 8.93 -6.39
CA ILE A 114 8.02 7.67 -6.62
C ILE A 114 7.54 7.65 -8.06
N ILE A 115 7.84 6.56 -8.77
CA ILE A 115 7.39 6.33 -10.14
C ILE A 115 6.47 5.12 -10.15
N GLU A 116 5.31 5.26 -10.77
CA GLU A 116 4.42 4.12 -11.03
C GLU A 116 4.82 3.49 -12.38
N VAL A 117 5.16 2.21 -12.35
CA VAL A 117 5.61 1.45 -13.53
C VAL A 117 4.58 0.38 -13.85
N THR A 118 4.06 0.39 -15.07
CA THR A 118 3.23 -0.69 -15.63
C THR A 118 4.10 -1.65 -16.45
N PHE A 119 4.13 -2.92 -16.07
CA PHE A 119 4.66 -4.03 -16.86
C PHE A 119 3.52 -4.71 -17.58
N GLU A 120 3.45 -4.46 -18.88
CA GLU A 120 2.43 -5.08 -19.74
C GLU A 120 2.61 -6.60 -19.80
N SER A 121 1.50 -7.32 -19.82
CA SER A 121 1.38 -8.78 -19.88
C SER A 121 2.37 -9.43 -20.84
N LYS A 122 2.57 -8.86 -22.04
CA LYS A 122 3.47 -9.38 -23.08
C LYS A 122 4.92 -9.57 -22.62
N TYR A 123 5.34 -8.85 -21.58
CA TYR A 123 6.68 -8.97 -20.98
C TYR A 123 6.73 -9.99 -19.84
N LEU A 124 5.60 -10.35 -19.24
CA LEU A 124 5.49 -11.18 -18.03
C LEU A 124 5.60 -12.70 -18.29
N VAL A 125 6.58 -13.09 -19.11
CA VAL A 125 6.79 -14.46 -19.59
C VAL A 125 8.11 -15.04 -19.08
N SER A 126 8.21 -16.38 -19.01
CA SER A 126 9.35 -17.09 -18.42
C SER A 126 10.69 -16.76 -19.08
N LYS A 127 10.71 -16.46 -20.39
CA LYS A 127 11.93 -16.05 -21.09
C LYS A 127 12.49 -14.72 -20.59
N SER A 128 11.65 -13.82 -20.07
CA SER A 128 12.06 -12.50 -19.59
C SER A 128 12.87 -12.58 -18.29
N LYS A 129 12.71 -13.64 -17.48
CA LYS A 129 13.50 -13.86 -16.26
C LYS A 129 15.01 -13.97 -16.49
N LYS A 130 15.42 -14.27 -17.73
CA LYS A 130 16.83 -14.48 -18.12
C LYS A 130 17.44 -13.28 -18.85
N LYS A 131 16.69 -12.19 -19.03
CA LYS A 131 17.15 -11.01 -19.79
C LYS A 131 17.63 -9.91 -18.85
N GLY A 132 18.73 -9.27 -19.23
CA GLY A 132 19.34 -8.18 -18.46
C GLY A 132 20.02 -8.65 -17.19
N ASP A 133 20.86 -7.79 -16.64
CA ASP A 133 21.57 -8.02 -15.38
C ASP A 133 20.88 -7.26 -14.25
N ILE A 134 21.01 -7.75 -13.02
CA ILE A 134 20.51 -7.08 -11.83
C ILE A 134 21.58 -7.11 -10.75
N TRP A 135 21.76 -5.99 -10.06
CA TRP A 135 22.74 -5.81 -9.00
C TRP A 135 22.05 -5.50 -7.70
N GLY A 136 22.28 -6.31 -6.66
CA GLY A 136 21.70 -6.12 -5.33
C GLY A 136 20.45 -6.93 -5.00
N THR A 137 19.84 -6.59 -3.86
CA THR A 137 18.68 -7.28 -3.30
C THR A 137 17.82 -6.32 -2.50
N LYS A 138 16.49 -6.33 -2.75
CA LYS A 138 15.50 -5.34 -2.26
C LYS A 138 15.71 -3.92 -2.79
N VAL A 139 16.95 -3.44 -2.79
CA VAL A 139 17.43 -2.24 -3.47
C VAL A 139 18.38 -2.66 -4.58
N TYR A 140 18.20 -2.07 -5.76
CA TYR A 140 18.97 -2.37 -6.98
C TYR A 140 19.60 -1.11 -7.52
N THR A 141 20.76 -1.21 -8.17
CA THR A 141 21.33 -0.09 -8.92
C THR A 141 20.37 0.37 -10.02
N ASP A 142 20.37 1.65 -10.36
CA ASP A 142 19.48 2.22 -11.37
C ASP A 142 19.73 1.72 -12.81
N ASP A 143 20.87 1.09 -13.07
CA ASP A 143 21.19 0.42 -14.34
C ASP A 143 20.73 -1.06 -14.41
N SER A 144 20.15 -1.61 -13.33
CA SER A 144 19.60 -2.97 -13.31
C SER A 144 18.35 -3.11 -14.20
N ASP A 145 18.17 -4.29 -14.83
CA ASP A 145 16.97 -4.59 -15.60
C ASP A 145 15.72 -4.60 -14.71
N LEU A 146 14.82 -3.66 -14.96
CA LEU A 146 13.69 -3.38 -14.10
C LEU A 146 12.70 -4.56 -14.01
N LEU A 147 12.49 -5.28 -15.11
CA LEU A 147 11.56 -6.43 -15.15
C LEU A 147 12.17 -7.65 -14.45
N ARG A 148 13.46 -7.92 -14.65
CA ARG A 148 14.16 -8.99 -13.95
C ARG A 148 14.26 -8.69 -12.46
N ALA A 149 14.50 -7.44 -12.07
CA ALA A 149 14.50 -7.01 -10.67
C ALA A 149 13.12 -7.19 -10.01
N LEU A 150 12.03 -6.93 -10.76
CA LEU A 150 10.66 -7.20 -10.32
C LEU A 150 10.46 -8.70 -10.03
N PHE A 151 10.86 -9.58 -10.95
CA PHE A 151 10.77 -11.03 -10.75
C PHE A 151 11.67 -11.54 -9.62
N HIS A 152 12.82 -10.91 -9.42
CA HIS A 152 13.69 -11.24 -8.29
C HIS A 152 13.05 -10.80 -6.96
N ARG A 153 12.40 -9.63 -6.92
CA ARG A 153 11.77 -9.10 -5.71
C ARG A 153 10.50 -9.85 -5.31
N TYR A 154 9.67 -10.24 -6.27
CA TYR A 154 8.34 -10.82 -6.03
C TYR A 154 8.18 -12.19 -6.71
N SER A 155 7.55 -13.12 -6.00
CA SER A 155 7.21 -14.44 -6.55
C SER A 155 6.05 -14.33 -7.54
N ILE A 156 6.38 -13.97 -8.78
CA ILE A 156 5.44 -13.87 -9.89
C ILE A 156 5.50 -15.16 -10.71
N LYS A 157 4.34 -15.81 -10.87
CA LYS A 157 4.18 -16.97 -11.73
C LYS A 157 4.30 -16.54 -13.19
N THR A 158 5.15 -17.22 -13.94
CA THR A 158 5.35 -16.97 -15.37
C THR A 158 5.22 -18.27 -16.15
N SER A 159 4.70 -18.18 -17.37
CA SER A 159 4.66 -19.27 -18.35
C SER A 159 5.27 -18.79 -19.67
N ASN A 160 5.24 -19.63 -20.71
CA ASN A 160 5.70 -19.22 -22.04
C ASN A 160 4.76 -18.17 -22.67
N ASP A 161 3.48 -18.21 -22.30
CA ASP A 161 2.44 -17.31 -22.80
C ASP A 161 2.20 -16.14 -21.84
N PRO A 162 1.86 -14.94 -22.35
CA PRO A 162 1.53 -13.81 -21.51
C PRO A 162 0.31 -14.11 -20.58
N PRO A 163 0.35 -13.71 -19.30
CA PRO A 163 -0.79 -13.86 -18.40
C PRO A 163 -1.93 -12.89 -18.72
N PRO A 164 -3.18 -13.10 -18.26
CA PRO A 164 -4.31 -12.21 -18.53
C PRO A 164 -4.31 -10.94 -17.65
N TYR A 165 -3.14 -10.45 -17.24
CA TYR A 165 -3.00 -9.28 -16.39
C TYR A 165 -1.72 -8.52 -16.69
N ASP A 166 -1.76 -7.21 -16.48
CA ASP A 166 -0.58 -6.38 -16.32
C ASP A 166 -0.16 -6.35 -14.86
N ILE A 167 1.09 -6.02 -14.60
CA ILE A 167 1.58 -5.72 -13.25
C ILE A 167 1.87 -4.24 -13.14
N ILE A 168 1.41 -3.59 -12.07
CA ILE A 168 1.79 -2.22 -11.76
C ILE A 168 2.50 -2.18 -10.42
N THR A 169 3.52 -1.35 -10.30
CA THR A 169 4.29 -1.17 -9.06
C THR A 169 4.63 0.31 -8.86
N LYS A 170 4.75 0.72 -7.59
CA LYS A 170 5.45 1.95 -7.23
C LYS A 170 6.92 1.62 -6.97
N VAL A 171 7.80 2.30 -7.69
CA VAL A 171 9.25 2.28 -7.50
C VAL A 171 9.65 3.57 -6.82
N LYS A 172 10.42 3.47 -5.72
CA LYS A 172 11.03 4.64 -5.09
C LYS A 172 12.47 4.77 -5.57
N ILE A 173 12.86 5.96 -6.03
CA ILE A 173 14.25 6.29 -6.31
C ILE A 173 14.96 6.60 -5.00
N LEU A 174 16.14 6.02 -4.85
CA LEU A 174 17.00 6.09 -3.68
C LEU A 174 18.38 6.59 -4.11
N PRO A 175 19.17 7.15 -3.18
CA PRO A 175 20.57 7.42 -3.47
C PRO A 175 21.31 6.10 -3.72
N GLY A 176 22.44 6.17 -4.42
CA GLY A 176 23.36 5.05 -4.54
C GLY A 176 23.88 4.55 -3.19
N GLN A 177 24.27 3.28 -3.12
CA GLN A 177 24.80 2.64 -1.92
C GLN A 177 26.28 2.31 -2.07
N MET A 178 26.98 2.23 -0.94
CA MET A 178 28.39 1.80 -0.91
C MET A 178 28.56 0.31 -1.26
N PHE A 179 27.50 -0.50 -1.15
CA PHE A 179 27.52 -1.91 -1.47
C PHE A 179 26.12 -2.48 -1.72
N TYR A 180 25.99 -3.30 -2.75
CA TYR A 180 24.77 -4.03 -3.12
C TYR A 180 25.02 -5.53 -2.97
N ARG A 181 24.33 -6.15 -2.01
CA ARG A 181 24.50 -7.58 -1.73
C ARG A 181 23.78 -8.45 -2.77
N ALA A 182 24.49 -9.43 -3.34
CA ALA A 182 23.91 -10.49 -4.16
C ALA A 182 22.93 -11.36 -3.38
N SER A 183 21.91 -11.89 -4.07
CA SER A 183 21.07 -12.97 -3.55
C SER A 183 20.47 -13.80 -4.67
N GLU A 184 19.97 -14.99 -4.32
CA GLU A 184 19.09 -15.76 -5.19
C GLU A 184 17.66 -15.69 -4.64
N ASN A 185 16.73 -15.17 -5.44
CA ASN A 185 15.30 -15.17 -5.13
C ASN A 185 14.50 -15.57 -6.37
N ASN A 186 13.44 -16.37 -6.16
CA ASN A 186 12.53 -16.82 -7.21
C ASN A 186 13.24 -17.46 -8.43
N GLY A 187 14.37 -18.13 -8.19
CA GLY A 187 15.21 -18.76 -9.21
C GLY A 187 15.99 -17.77 -10.08
N ILE A 188 16.14 -16.53 -9.62
CA ILE A 188 16.94 -15.48 -10.26
C ILE A 188 18.08 -15.13 -9.32
N MET A 189 19.31 -15.19 -9.83
CA MET A 189 20.49 -14.72 -9.11
C MET A 189 20.77 -13.26 -9.49
N SER A 190 21.02 -12.42 -8.49
CA SER A 190 21.56 -11.08 -8.65
C SER A 190 23.07 -11.04 -8.42
N GLY A 191 23.75 -10.09 -9.06
CA GLY A 191 25.16 -9.81 -8.82
C GLY A 191 25.35 -8.95 -7.58
N GLU A 192 26.52 -9.05 -6.96
CA GLU A 192 26.98 -8.07 -5.99
C GLU A 192 27.62 -6.89 -6.71
N TYR A 193 27.54 -5.71 -6.11
CA TYR A 193 28.17 -4.53 -6.67
C TYR A 193 28.74 -3.65 -5.56
N GLY A 194 29.85 -2.97 -5.85
CA GLY A 194 30.51 -2.05 -4.93
C GLY A 194 29.78 -0.70 -4.81
N PRO A 195 30.52 0.36 -4.47
CA PRO A 195 29.98 1.71 -4.45
C PRO A 195 29.39 2.10 -5.81
N TRP A 196 28.18 2.66 -5.77
CA TRP A 196 27.48 3.20 -6.94
C TRP A 196 27.09 4.64 -6.62
N ASP A 197 27.61 5.59 -7.38
CA ASP A 197 27.39 7.03 -7.11
C ASP A 197 26.10 7.56 -7.77
N ALA A 198 25.55 6.82 -8.73
CA ALA A 198 24.27 7.15 -9.36
C ALA A 198 23.09 6.70 -8.47
N ASN A 199 21.87 6.72 -8.99
CA ASN A 199 20.71 6.39 -8.19
C ASN A 199 20.58 4.88 -7.98
N SER A 200 19.64 4.52 -7.12
CA SER A 200 19.17 3.16 -6.95
C SER A 200 17.65 3.15 -6.86
N PHE A 201 17.06 1.96 -6.85
CA PHE A 201 15.62 1.86 -6.73
C PHE A 201 15.18 0.69 -5.86
N GLU A 202 14.01 0.86 -5.25
CA GLU A 202 13.30 -0.22 -4.56
C GLU A 202 11.84 -0.30 -5.01
N PHE A 203 11.31 -1.52 -5.07
CA PHE A 203 9.87 -1.73 -5.25
C PHE A 203 9.15 -1.62 -3.91
N ARG A 204 8.14 -0.75 -3.88
CA ARG A 204 7.32 -0.50 -2.67
C ARG A 204 6.12 -1.43 -2.59
N ASN A 205 5.56 -1.82 -3.73
CA ASN A 205 4.39 -2.69 -3.81
C ASN A 205 4.31 -3.42 -5.14
N ILE A 206 3.29 -4.27 -5.30
CA ILE A 206 2.94 -4.89 -6.58
C ILE A 206 1.41 -5.02 -6.65
N ARG A 207 0.83 -4.74 -7.81
CA ARG A 207 -0.59 -4.99 -8.10
C ARG A 207 -0.77 -5.66 -9.45
N TYR A 208 -1.79 -6.49 -9.52
CA TYR A 208 -2.20 -7.19 -10.73
C TYR A 208 -3.43 -6.48 -11.28
N GLU A 209 -3.34 -5.97 -12.50
CA GLU A 209 -4.45 -5.35 -13.20
C GLU A 209 -4.97 -6.33 -14.25
N GLN A 210 -6.15 -6.91 -14.01
CA GLN A 210 -6.75 -7.87 -14.94
C GLN A 210 -7.04 -7.18 -16.27
N LEU A 211 -6.60 -7.81 -17.36
CA LEU A 211 -7.01 -7.44 -18.70
C LEU A 211 -8.47 -7.90 -18.84
N HIS A 212 -9.41 -7.00 -18.55
CA HIS A 212 -10.83 -7.31 -18.60
C HIS A 212 -11.20 -7.76 -20.03
N GLN A 213 -11.47 -9.05 -20.21
CA GLN A 213 -12.49 -9.45 -21.18
C GLN A 213 -13.82 -9.12 -20.52
N PHE A 214 -14.44 -8.03 -20.96
CA PHE A 214 -15.78 -7.53 -20.60
C PHE A 214 -16.56 -8.30 -19.50
N GLY A 215 -16.78 -7.63 -18.35
CA GLY A 215 -17.93 -7.87 -17.46
C GLY A 215 -17.64 -8.54 -16.11
N GLY A 216 -17.80 -7.79 -15.01
CA GLY A 216 -17.86 -8.32 -13.64
C GLY A 216 -18.11 -7.20 -12.61
N GLU A 217 -19.23 -7.29 -11.88
CA GLU A 217 -19.87 -6.20 -11.13
C GLU A 217 -19.38 -6.00 -9.68
N SER A 218 -19.74 -4.83 -9.14
CA SER A 218 -19.48 -4.24 -7.82
C SER A 218 -19.99 -4.97 -6.57
N GLY A 219 -20.13 -6.30 -6.58
CA GLY A 219 -20.70 -7.09 -5.49
C GLY A 219 -19.76 -7.40 -4.32
N ASP A 220 -18.44 -7.46 -4.56
CA ASP A 220 -17.45 -7.95 -3.59
C ASP A 220 -17.20 -6.97 -2.42
N ASP A 221 -17.37 -5.67 -2.65
CA ASP A 221 -17.09 -4.64 -1.65
C ASP A 221 -18.11 -4.68 -0.49
N ASP A 222 -19.38 -4.93 -0.76
CA ASP A 222 -20.43 -4.95 0.27
C ASP A 222 -20.28 -6.16 1.21
N GLU A 223 -19.90 -7.32 0.69
CA GLU A 223 -19.61 -8.51 1.50
C GLU A 223 -18.39 -8.27 2.40
N LEU A 224 -17.32 -7.70 1.86
CA LEU A 224 -16.11 -7.37 2.63
C LEU A 224 -16.38 -6.28 3.69
N ILE A 225 -17.20 -5.28 3.38
CA ILE A 225 -17.63 -4.27 4.38
C ILE A 225 -18.36 -4.96 5.52
N ASN A 226 -19.26 -5.89 5.22
CA ASN A 226 -20.02 -6.62 6.24
C ASN A 226 -19.11 -7.48 7.12
N GLU A 227 -18.16 -8.21 6.53
CA GLU A 227 -17.19 -9.02 7.26
C GLU A 227 -16.30 -8.15 8.17
N LEU A 228 -15.73 -7.07 7.65
CA LEU A 228 -14.87 -6.17 8.43
C LEU A 228 -15.66 -5.43 9.50
N THR A 229 -16.89 -4.99 9.20
CA THR A 229 -17.77 -4.35 10.20
C THR A 229 -18.11 -5.32 11.32
N LYS A 230 -18.33 -6.60 11.02
CA LYS A 230 -18.55 -7.64 12.02
C LYS A 230 -17.31 -7.86 12.90
N LYS A 231 -16.13 -8.00 12.30
CA LYS A 231 -14.83 -8.11 13.02
C LYS A 231 -14.47 -6.91 13.87
N LEU A 232 -15.08 -5.75 13.58
CA LEU A 232 -14.92 -4.52 14.36
C LEU A 232 -16.07 -4.33 15.35
N LYS A 233 -17.01 -5.27 15.48
CA LYS A 233 -18.09 -5.25 16.47
C LYS A 233 -18.00 -6.42 17.47
N GLU A 234 -17.34 -7.51 17.08
CA GLU A 234 -16.95 -8.65 17.93
C GLU A 234 -15.69 -8.32 18.75
#